data_AF-A0A9D7X3K7-F1
#
_entry.id   AF-A0A9D7X3K7-F1
#
_cell.length_a   1.000
_cell.length_b   1.000
_cell.length_c   1.000
_cell.angle_alpha   90.00
_cell.angle_beta   90.00
_cell.angle_gamma   90.00
#
_symmetry.space_group_name_H-M   'P 1'
#
loop_
_entity.id
_entity.type
_entity.pdbx_description
1 polymer ?
#
loop_
_entity_poly.entity_id
_entity_poly.type
_entity_poly.pdbx_seq_one_letter_code
_entity_poly.pdbx_strand_id
1 'polypeptide(L)'
;MEQAELDLEIVHQFLVDVGPAAKELVCLFADETKARLLLMDQLASARDWMTLAVEAHALKGASKTYGLVRLPEIARLLEQACRNNDGESSLRIMGDLPDTTNDALDALVREIQVRPFQD
;
A
#
# COMPACT_ATOMS: atom_id res chain seq x y z
N MET A 1 2.13 -18.05 12.68
CA MET A 1 1.29 -16.93 13.12
C MET A 1 0.88 -16.19 11.86
N GLU A 2 -0.41 -16.24 11.52
CA GLU A 2 -0.98 -15.36 10.49
C GLU A 2 -0.76 -13.92 10.98
N GLN A 3 0.04 -13.12 10.25
CA GLN A 3 0.20 -11.71 10.59
C GLN A 3 -1.03 -10.97 10.08
N ALA A 4 -1.61 -10.09 10.89
CA ALA A 4 -2.76 -9.30 10.48
C ALA A 4 -2.35 -8.34 9.35
N GLU A 5 -3.08 -8.36 8.24
CA GLU A 5 -2.87 -7.44 7.11
C GLU A 5 -3.36 -6.01 7.41
N LEU A 6 -4.31 -5.88 8.35
CA LEU A 6 -5.00 -4.63 8.67
C LEU A 6 -4.92 -4.30 10.17
N ASP A 7 -4.77 -3.02 10.46
CA ASP A 7 -5.07 -2.41 11.73
C ASP A 7 -6.56 -2.01 11.74
N LEU A 8 -7.37 -2.84 12.40
CA LEU A 8 -8.82 -2.66 12.41
C LEU A 8 -9.25 -1.38 13.15
N GLU A 9 -8.46 -0.88 14.10
CA GLU A 9 -8.78 0.38 14.79
C GLU A 9 -8.68 1.55 13.82
N ILE A 10 -7.62 1.60 13.00
CA ILE A 10 -7.45 2.63 11.97
C ILE A 10 -8.55 2.50 10.91
N VAL A 11 -8.84 1.28 10.44
CA VAL A 11 -9.88 1.04 9.44
C VAL A 11 -11.25 1.50 9.96
N HIS A 12 -11.60 1.19 11.22
CA HIS A 12 -12.87 1.61 11.81
C HIS A 12 -12.92 3.12 12.02
N GLN A 13 -11.84 3.75 12.48
CA GLN A 13 -11.79 5.20 12.62
C GLN A 13 -11.98 5.89 11.25
N PHE A 14 -11.33 5.38 10.20
CA PHE A 14 -11.52 5.88 8.84
C PHE A 14 -12.98 5.77 8.37
N LEU A 15 -13.63 4.62 8.62
CA LEU A 15 -15.05 4.44 8.29
C LEU A 15 -15.96 5.43 9.03
N VAL A 16 -15.68 5.71 10.31
CA VAL A 16 -16.43 6.68 11.12
C VAL A 16 -16.21 8.11 10.61
N ASP A 17 -14.97 8.50 10.35
CA ASP A 17 -14.62 9.87 9.96
C ASP A 17 -15.13 10.22 8.55
N VAL A 18 -15.06 9.26 7.62
CA VAL A 18 -15.46 9.47 6.23
C VAL A 18 -16.95 9.18 6.00
N GLY A 19 -17.53 8.25 6.77
CA GLY A 19 -18.92 7.85 6.60
C GLY A 19 -19.18 7.22 5.20
N PRO A 20 -20.36 7.44 4.59
CA PRO A 20 -20.80 6.72 3.39
C PRO A 20 -19.83 6.74 2.20
N ALA A 21 -18.96 7.76 2.10
CA ALA A 21 -17.98 7.88 1.02
C ALA A 21 -16.77 6.94 1.17
N ALA A 22 -16.60 6.27 2.32
CA ALA A 22 -15.38 5.49 2.61
C ALA A 22 -15.15 4.37 1.60
N LYS A 23 -16.24 3.73 1.14
CA LYS A 23 -16.16 2.68 0.12
C LYS A 23 -15.61 3.20 -1.21
N GLU A 24 -16.07 4.37 -1.64
CA GLU A 24 -15.59 4.99 -2.88
C GLU A 24 -14.12 5.40 -2.76
N LEU A 25 -13.72 5.99 -1.62
CA LEU A 25 -12.33 6.36 -1.38
C LEU A 25 -11.39 5.15 -1.34
N VAL A 26 -11.83 4.03 -0.78
CA VAL A 26 -11.02 2.80 -0.78
C VAL A 26 -10.89 2.21 -2.17
N CYS A 27 -11.96 2.21 -2.97
CA CYS A 27 -11.86 1.79 -4.38
C CYS A 27 -10.89 2.69 -5.15
N LEU A 28 -10.98 4.01 -4.98
CA LEU A 28 -10.06 4.97 -5.59
C LEU A 28 -8.61 4.69 -5.16
N PHE A 29 -8.37 4.52 -3.85
CA PHE A 29 -7.05 4.19 -3.32
C PHE A 29 -6.50 2.88 -3.91
N ALA A 30 -7.33 1.85 -4.05
CA ALA A 30 -6.91 0.58 -4.65
C ALA A 30 -6.48 0.77 -6.12
N ASP A 31 -7.23 1.54 -6.90
CA ASP A 31 -6.92 1.82 -8.30
C ASP A 31 -5.65 2.67 -8.44
N GLU A 32 -5.52 3.72 -7.64
CA GLU A 32 -4.31 4.56 -7.60
C GLU A 32 -3.08 3.76 -7.18
N THR A 33 -3.22 2.85 -6.22
CA THR A 33 -2.13 1.99 -5.75
C THR A 33 -1.67 1.04 -6.84
N LYS A 34 -2.61 0.42 -7.58
CA LYS A 34 -2.28 -0.44 -8.73
C LYS A 34 -1.58 0.33 -9.84
N ALA A 35 -2.05 1.53 -10.17
CA ALA A 35 -1.40 2.39 -11.15
C ALA A 35 0.03 2.77 -10.71
N ARG A 36 0.22 3.06 -9.41
CA ARG A 36 1.54 3.35 -8.84
C ARG A 36 2.48 2.16 -8.94
N LEU A 37 2.02 0.93 -8.70
CA LEU A 37 2.87 -0.26 -8.86
C LEU A 37 3.42 -0.40 -10.28
N LEU A 38 2.61 -0.13 -11.30
CA LEU A 38 3.05 -0.17 -12.70
C LEU A 38 4.14 0.88 -12.97
N LEU A 39 4.00 2.08 -12.40
CA LEU A 39 5.04 3.10 -12.48
C LEU A 39 6.33 2.66 -11.76
N MET A 40 6.20 2.12 -10.55
CA MET A 40 7.34 1.66 -9.75
C MET A 40 8.13 0.54 -10.45
N ASP A 41 7.43 -0.38 -11.12
CA ASP A 41 8.06 -1.43 -11.94
C ASP A 41 8.87 -0.85 -13.12
N GLN A 42 8.32 0.16 -13.80
CA GLN A 42 9.02 0.87 -14.88
C GLN A 42 10.28 1.59 -14.36
N LEU A 43 10.17 2.27 -13.21
CA LEU A 43 11.30 2.95 -12.57
C LEU A 43 12.39 1.95 -12.14
N ALA A 44 11.99 0.81 -11.59
CA ALA A 44 12.92 -0.26 -11.22
C ALA A 44 13.66 -0.83 -12.44
N SER A 45 12.94 -1.07 -13.53
CA SER A 45 13.51 -1.52 -14.81
C SER A 45 14.48 -0.50 -15.40
N ALA A 46 14.17 0.79 -15.29
CA ALA A 46 15.03 1.89 -15.70
C ALA A 46 16.19 2.17 -14.73
N ARG A 47 16.22 1.49 -13.57
CA ARG A 47 17.17 1.73 -12.46
C ARG A 47 17.13 3.17 -11.93
N ASP A 48 15.98 3.82 -12.01
CA ASP A 48 15.76 5.15 -11.43
C ASP A 48 15.40 5.02 -9.95
N TRP A 49 16.43 4.74 -9.13
CA TRP A 49 16.25 4.50 -7.70
C TRP A 49 15.79 5.74 -6.95
N MET A 50 16.19 6.93 -7.39
CA MET A 50 15.83 8.16 -6.68
C MET A 50 14.34 8.44 -6.83
N THR A 51 13.80 8.33 -8.04
CA THR A 51 12.35 8.47 -8.28
C THR A 51 11.58 7.32 -7.63
N LEU A 52 12.10 6.09 -7.71
CA LEU A 52 11.48 4.93 -7.05
C LEU A 52 11.38 5.10 -5.52
N ALA A 53 12.38 5.71 -4.88
CA ALA A 53 12.34 6.02 -3.45
C ALA A 53 11.22 7.00 -3.09
N VAL A 54 10.94 7.98 -3.96
CA VAL A 54 9.84 8.93 -3.77
C VAL A 54 8.49 8.23 -3.88
N GLU A 55 8.32 7.36 -4.87
CA GLU A 55 7.09 6.57 -5.02
C GLU A 55 6.88 5.61 -3.84
N ALA A 56 7.94 4.94 -3.38
CA ALA A 56 7.89 4.09 -2.20
C ALA A 56 7.51 4.87 -0.93
N HIS A 57 8.03 6.10 -0.77
CA HIS A 57 7.64 6.98 0.33
C HIS A 57 6.15 7.35 0.28
N ALA A 58 5.64 7.71 -0.90
CA ALA A 58 4.24 8.05 -1.10
C ALA A 58 3.32 6.85 -0.81
N LEU A 59 3.68 5.65 -1.32
CA LEU A 59 2.96 4.41 -1.07
C LEU A 59 2.89 4.09 0.43
N LYS A 60 4.01 4.24 1.15
CA LYS A 60 4.07 4.06 2.61
C LYS A 60 3.12 5.01 3.35
N GLY A 61 3.06 6.28 2.94
CA GLY A 61 2.17 7.27 3.55
C GLY A 61 0.70 6.92 3.33
N ALA A 62 0.33 6.69 2.07
CA ALA A 62 -1.04 6.39 1.68
C ALA A 62 -1.56 5.10 2.35
N SER A 63 -0.78 4.03 2.34
CA SER A 63 -1.17 2.73 2.93
C SER A 63 -1.46 2.79 4.43
N LYS A 64 -0.76 3.65 5.19
CA LYS A 64 -1.03 3.86 6.62
C LYS A 64 -2.39 4.49 6.88
N THR A 65 -2.83 5.42 6.03
CA THR A 65 -4.14 6.08 6.15
C THR A 65 -5.29 5.07 6.14
N TYR A 66 -5.13 3.98 5.38
CA TYR A 66 -6.15 2.93 5.26
C TYR A 66 -5.92 1.74 6.20
N GLY A 67 -5.00 1.88 7.17
CA GLY A 67 -4.75 0.84 8.17
C GLY A 67 -4.03 -0.40 7.64
N LEU A 68 -3.36 -0.33 6.48
CA LEU A 68 -2.56 -1.47 6.01
C LEU A 68 -1.30 -1.62 6.87
N VAL A 69 -0.97 -2.85 7.29
CA VAL A 69 0.15 -3.10 8.21
C VAL A 69 1.42 -3.48 7.46
N ARG A 70 1.33 -4.42 6.52
CA ARG A 70 2.52 -4.94 5.81
C ARG A 70 2.99 -4.04 4.69
N LEU A 71 2.07 -3.46 3.94
CA LEU A 71 2.42 -2.62 2.78
C LEU A 71 3.30 -1.41 3.14
N PRO A 72 3.03 -0.63 4.21
CA PRO A 72 3.92 0.46 4.60
C PRO A 72 5.34 0.00 4.97
N GLU A 73 5.49 -1.20 5.53
CA GLU A 73 6.79 -1.71 5.94
C GLU A 73 7.62 -2.14 4.72
N ILE A 74 7.02 -2.84 3.76
CA ILE A 74 7.71 -3.17 2.50
C ILE A 74 8.08 -1.89 1.74
N ALA A 75 7.16 -0.93 1.66
CA ALA A 75 7.43 0.36 1.03
C ALA A 75 8.57 1.13 1.73
N ARG A 76 8.67 1.06 3.07
CA ARG A 76 9.78 1.62 3.84
C ARG A 76 11.11 0.94 3.51
N LEU A 77 11.12 -0.39 3.39
CA LEU A 77 12.32 -1.16 3.04
C LEU A 77 12.79 -0.82 1.62
N LEU A 78 11.86 -0.71 0.67
CA LEU A 78 12.16 -0.29 -0.69
C LEU A 78 12.73 1.13 -0.74
N GLU A 79 12.08 2.08 -0.06
CA GLU A 79 12.55 3.47 0.05
C GLU A 79 14.00 3.51 0.56
N GLN A 80 14.32 2.72 1.58
CA GLN A 80 15.65 2.67 2.17
C GLN A 80 16.69 2.04 1.22
N ALA A 81 16.35 0.92 0.57
CA ALA A 81 17.23 0.26 -0.40
C ALA A 81 17.55 1.20 -1.59
N CYS A 82 16.53 1.88 -2.12
CA CYS A 82 16.68 2.84 -3.21
C CYS A 82 17.54 4.04 -2.81
N ARG A 83 17.30 4.64 -1.63
CA ARG A 83 18.12 5.75 -1.10
C ARG A 83 19.58 5.37 -0.86
N ASN A 84 19.84 4.10 -0.52
CA ASN A 84 21.18 3.57 -0.35
C ASN A 84 21.84 3.14 -1.66
N ASN A 85 21.17 3.33 -2.81
CA ASN A 85 21.61 2.86 -4.12
C ASN A 85 21.86 1.33 -4.16
N ASP A 86 21.16 0.58 -3.31
CA ASP A 86 21.18 -0.88 -3.26
C ASP A 86 20.16 -1.43 -4.28
N GLY A 87 20.61 -1.52 -5.53
CA GLY A 87 19.77 -2.01 -6.64
C GLY A 87 19.38 -3.48 -6.49
N GLU A 88 20.20 -4.31 -5.86
CA GLU A 88 19.89 -5.74 -5.68
C GLU A 88 18.71 -5.90 -4.71
N SER A 89 18.78 -5.26 -3.55
CA SER A 89 17.66 -5.29 -2.60
C SER A 89 16.44 -4.58 -3.14
N SER A 90 16.60 -3.48 -3.89
CA SER A 90 15.47 -2.78 -4.51
C SER A 90 14.72 -3.69 -5.48
N LEU A 91 15.43 -4.40 -6.36
CA LEU A 91 14.80 -5.34 -7.31
C LEU A 91 14.16 -6.54 -6.59
N ARG A 92 14.81 -7.07 -5.55
CA ARG A 92 14.25 -8.15 -4.74
C ARG A 92 12.93 -7.75 -4.11
N ILE A 93 12.90 -6.59 -3.45
CA ILE A 93 11.68 -6.06 -2.80
C ILE A 93 10.60 -5.74 -3.83
N MET A 94 10.96 -5.19 -4.99
CA MET A 94 10.02 -4.94 -6.08
C MET A 94 9.37 -6.22 -6.62
N GLY A 95 10.06 -7.37 -6.56
CA GLY A 95 9.49 -8.67 -6.92
C GLY A 95 8.35 -9.11 -6.00
N ASP A 96 8.45 -8.79 -4.70
CA ASP A 96 7.47 -9.20 -3.68
C ASP A 96 6.33 -8.17 -3.47
N LEU A 97 6.55 -6.93 -3.94
CA LEU A 97 5.64 -5.81 -3.71
C LEU A 97 4.26 -6.00 -4.35
N PRO A 98 4.10 -6.52 -5.59
CA PRO A 98 2.79 -6.69 -6.21
C PRO A 98 1.88 -7.64 -5.42
N ASP A 99 2.39 -8.80 -5.03
CA ASP A 99 1.60 -9.80 -4.30
C ASP A 99 1.19 -9.27 -2.93
N THR A 100 2.13 -8.68 -2.19
CA THR A 100 1.79 -8.07 -0.88
C THR A 100 0.79 -6.94 -1.01
N THR A 101 0.85 -6.17 -2.10
CA THR A 101 -0.10 -5.08 -2.32
C THR A 101 -1.49 -5.62 -2.66
N ASN A 102 -1.58 -6.65 -3.50
CA ASN A 102 -2.86 -7.29 -3.84
C ASN A 102 -3.51 -7.91 -2.60
N ASP A 103 -2.74 -8.66 -1.80
CA ASP A 103 -3.23 -9.26 -0.56
C ASP A 103 -3.78 -8.20 0.42
N ALA A 104 -3.05 -7.10 0.59
CA ALA A 104 -3.44 -6.02 1.49
C ALA A 104 -4.70 -5.27 0.98
N LEU A 105 -4.79 -5.00 -0.32
CA LEU A 105 -5.95 -4.36 -0.93
C LEU A 105 -7.19 -5.26 -0.86
N ASP A 106 -7.05 -6.55 -1.13
CA ASP A 106 -8.15 -7.51 -1.06
C ASP A 106 -8.68 -7.65 0.38
N ALA A 107 -7.78 -7.67 1.37
CA ALA A 107 -8.17 -7.65 2.78
C ALA A 107 -8.97 -6.38 3.13
N LEU A 108 -8.48 -5.21 2.72
CA LEU A 108 -9.13 -3.93 2.98
C LEU A 108 -10.52 -3.84 2.33
N VAL A 109 -10.62 -4.18 1.04
CA VAL A 109 -11.88 -4.17 0.31
C VAL A 109 -12.89 -5.13 0.94
N ARG A 110 -12.44 -6.31 1.37
CA ARG A 110 -13.29 -7.29 2.06
C ARG A 110 -13.82 -6.75 3.39
N GLU A 111 -12.98 -6.15 4.23
CA GLU A 111 -13.40 -5.60 5.52
C GLU A 111 -14.49 -4.53 5.34
N ILE A 112 -14.33 -3.65 4.36
CA ILE A 112 -15.29 -2.56 4.09
C ILE A 112 -16.60 -3.07 3.46
N GLN A 113 -16.57 -4.21 2.77
CA GLN A 113 -17.80 -4.82 2.23
C GLN A 113 -18.63 -5.57 3.28
N VAL A 114 -17.99 -6.15 4.31
CA VAL A 114 -18.67 -6.99 5.31
C VAL A 114 -19.37 -6.16 6.40
N ARG A 115 -18.95 -4.90 6.62
CA ARG A 115 -19.61 -3.97 7.55
C ARG A 115 -20.42 -2.92 6.79
N PRO A 116 -21.72 -3.14 6.52
CA PRO A 116 -22.59 -2.05 6.10
C PRO A 116 -22.63 -1.00 7.22
N PHE A 117 -22.61 0.28 6.83
CA PHE A 117 -22.82 1.39 7.75
C PHE A 117 -24.08 1.12 8.58
N GLN A 118 -23.92 1.13 9.90
CA GLN A 118 -25.07 1.15 10.80
C GLN A 118 -25.43 2.63 10.98
N ASP A 119 -26.57 3.02 10.42
CA ASP A 119 -27.22 4.31 10.68
C ASP A 119 -27.57 4.48 12.17
#